data_AF-A0A951IL17-F1
#
_entry.id   AF-A0A951IL17-F1
#
_cell.length_a   1.000
_cell.length_b   1.000
_cell.length_c   1.000
_cell.angle_alpha   90.00
_cell.angle_beta   90.00
_cell.angle_gamma   90.00
#
_symmetry.space_group_name_H-M   'P 1'
#
loop_
_entity.id
_entity.type
_entity.pdbx_description
1 polymer ?
#
loop_
_entity_poly.entity_id
_entity_poly.type
_entity_poly.pdbx_seq_one_letter_code
_entity_poly.pdbx_strand_id
1 'polypeptide(L)'
;MKLHKAPFALALTWVLALPGVASAAEMYRWVDDFGQLVYGTEVPPHLRSRAVPANAPLPPGTTACQARWHRYLASAACFDQYRVVRGGLKPEAFQRCTEVPQPEPCS
;
A
#
# COMPACT_ATOMS: atom_id res chain seq x y z
N MET A 1 -44.41 -54.08 4.80
CA MET A 1 -43.17 -54.11 4.00
C MET A 1 -42.66 -52.69 3.81
N LYS A 2 -41.40 -52.46 4.22
CA LYS A 2 -40.45 -51.37 3.85
C LYS A 2 -40.85 -49.89 4.09
N LEU A 3 -40.38 -49.42 5.25
CA LEU A 3 -39.97 -48.06 5.64
C LEU A 3 -38.88 -47.47 4.74
N HIS A 4 -39.02 -46.27 4.17
CA HIS A 4 -37.97 -45.37 3.59
C HIS A 4 -38.65 -44.02 3.23
N LYS A 5 -38.26 -42.78 3.56
CA LYS A 5 -37.04 -42.11 4.05
C LYS A 5 -37.46 -40.75 4.67
N ALA A 6 -36.79 -40.29 5.72
CA ALA A 6 -36.76 -38.89 6.15
C ALA A 6 -35.37 -38.28 5.78
N PRO A 7 -35.04 -37.00 6.02
CA PRO A 7 -35.84 -35.77 6.15
C PRO A 7 -35.30 -34.66 5.20
N PHE A 8 -36.15 -33.74 4.72
CA PHE A 8 -35.64 -32.52 4.04
C PHE A 8 -35.66 -31.35 5.03
N ALA A 9 -34.65 -31.31 5.91
CA ALA A 9 -34.38 -30.17 6.78
C ALA A 9 -33.78 -29.05 5.92
N LEU A 10 -34.59 -28.04 5.57
CA LEU A 10 -34.13 -26.82 4.90
C LEU A 10 -33.45 -25.91 5.95
N ALA A 11 -32.18 -26.18 6.24
CA ALA A 11 -31.35 -25.24 7.00
C ALA A 11 -30.87 -24.13 6.05
N LEU A 12 -31.54 -22.98 6.07
CA LEU A 12 -31.15 -21.78 5.34
C LEU A 12 -29.91 -21.16 6.01
N THR A 13 -28.71 -21.65 5.66
CA THR A 13 -27.45 -21.04 6.06
C THR A 13 -27.29 -19.69 5.36
N TRP A 14 -27.58 -18.60 6.08
CA TRP A 14 -27.16 -17.26 5.71
C TRP A 14 -25.63 -17.22 5.64
N VAL A 15 -25.07 -17.26 4.43
CA VAL A 15 -23.66 -16.96 4.20
C VAL A 15 -23.51 -15.45 4.41
N LEU A 16 -23.05 -15.06 5.61
CA LEU A 16 -22.56 -13.72 5.88
C LEU A 16 -21.40 -13.44 4.93
N ALA A 17 -21.65 -12.64 3.90
CA ALA A 17 -20.62 -12.04 3.07
C ALA A 17 -19.77 -11.13 3.98
N LEU A 18 -18.60 -11.62 4.40
CA LEU A 18 -17.60 -10.81 5.08
C LEU A 18 -17.16 -9.71 4.09
N PRO A 19 -17.43 -8.42 4.35
CA PRO A 19 -16.84 -7.36 3.54
C PRO A 19 -15.32 -7.46 3.68
N GLY A 20 -14.65 -7.77 2.58
CA GLY A 20 -13.20 -7.81 2.52
C GLY A 20 -12.66 -6.42 2.87
N VAL A 21 -12.02 -6.29 4.03
CA VAL A 21 -11.25 -5.10 4.38
C VAL A 21 -10.05 -5.06 3.45
N ALA A 22 -10.17 -4.29 2.37
CA ALA A 22 -9.07 -4.05 1.46
C ALA A 22 -8.06 -3.12 2.16
N SER A 23 -7.04 -3.70 2.81
CA SER A 23 -5.90 -2.97 3.35
C SER A 23 -5.17 -2.24 2.23
N ALA A 24 -4.81 -0.97 2.45
CA ALA A 24 -3.84 -0.31 1.60
C ALA A 24 -2.52 -1.09 1.69
N ALA A 25 -1.89 -1.39 0.55
CA ALA A 25 -0.62 -2.10 0.54
C ALA A 25 0.41 -1.29 1.36
N GLU A 26 1.10 -1.96 2.30
CA GLU A 26 2.05 -1.32 3.20
C GLU A 26 3.26 -0.81 2.39
N MET A 27 3.45 0.51 2.40
CA MET A 27 4.55 1.17 1.69
C MET A 27 5.82 1.13 2.56
N TYR A 28 6.95 0.77 1.95
CA TYR A 28 8.26 0.75 2.59
C TYR A 28 9.20 1.76 1.94
N ARG A 29 10.30 2.07 2.64
CA ARG A 29 11.47 2.75 2.10
C ARG A 29 12.74 1.98 2.39
N TRP A 30 13.67 1.99 1.44
CA TRP A 30 14.99 1.38 1.58
C TRP A 30 16.00 2.11 0.71
N VAL A 31 17.28 1.86 0.97
CA VAL A 31 18.37 2.27 0.08
C VAL A 31 18.69 1.06 -0.80
N ASP A 32 18.65 1.25 -2.12
CA ASP A 32 18.93 0.19 -3.09
C ASP A 32 20.44 -0.07 -3.25
N ASP A 33 20.79 -1.01 -4.13
CA ASP A 33 22.17 -1.42 -4.36
C ASP A 33 23.04 -0.30 -5.01
N PHE A 34 22.41 0.75 -5.54
CA PHE A 34 23.07 1.93 -6.10
C PHE A 34 23.15 3.10 -5.11
N GLY A 35 22.67 2.93 -3.89
CA GLY A 35 22.64 3.98 -2.88
C GLY A 35 21.46 4.95 -3.03
N GLN A 36 20.47 4.66 -3.88
CA GLN A 36 19.29 5.51 -4.06
C GLN A 36 18.22 5.16 -3.02
N LEU A 37 17.59 6.20 -2.46
CA LEU A 37 16.42 6.03 -1.61
C LEU A 37 15.19 5.72 -2.48
N VAL A 38 14.59 4.55 -2.25
CA VAL A 38 13.42 4.06 -2.99
C VAL A 38 12.23 3.90 -2.05
N TYR A 39 11.02 4.12 -2.58
CA TYR A 39 9.75 3.82 -1.93
C TYR A 39 8.98 2.81 -2.77
N GLY A 40 8.37 1.81 -2.14
CA GLY A 40 7.55 0.82 -2.82
C GLY A 40 6.92 -0.19 -1.87
N THR A 41 5.99 -1.00 -2.40
CA THR A 41 5.36 -2.10 -1.64
C THR A 41 6.08 -3.43 -1.81
N GLU A 42 6.95 -3.54 -2.82
CA GLU A 42 7.70 -4.76 -3.12
C GLU A 42 9.18 -4.54 -2.84
N VAL A 43 9.60 -4.91 -1.63
CA VAL A 43 11.00 -4.82 -1.22
C VAL A 43 11.78 -6.04 -1.77
N PRO A 44 12.90 -5.85 -2.49
CA PRO A 44 13.75 -6.95 -2.94
C PRO A 44 14.18 -7.87 -1.79
N PRO A 45 14.23 -9.21 -1.98
CA PRO A 45 14.47 -10.15 -0.88
C PRO A 45 15.71 -9.86 -0.04
N HIS A 46 16.83 -9.48 -0.66
CA HIS A 46 18.09 -9.17 0.01
C HIS A 46 18.09 -7.82 0.76
N LEU A 47 17.07 -6.98 0.55
CA LEU A 47 16.92 -5.67 1.19
C LEU A 47 15.85 -5.66 2.30
N ARG A 48 15.07 -6.73 2.47
CA ARG A 48 13.95 -6.78 3.43
C ARG A 48 14.35 -6.45 4.87
N SER A 49 15.52 -6.92 5.32
CA SER A 49 16.03 -6.62 6.67
C SER A 49 16.46 -5.17 6.86
N ARG A 50 16.64 -4.41 5.77
CA ARG A 50 17.04 -3.00 5.78
C ARG A 50 15.91 -2.05 5.38
N ALA A 51 14.78 -2.57 4.92
CA ALA A 51 13.62 -1.76 4.63
C ALA A 51 12.90 -1.37 5.92
N VAL A 52 12.36 -0.15 5.93
CA VAL A 52 11.54 0.37 7.04
C VAL A 52 10.21 0.86 6.49
N PRO A 53 9.11 0.82 7.26
CA PRO A 53 7.85 1.39 6.82
C PRO A 53 8.03 2.84 6.36
N ALA A 54 7.39 3.24 5.27
CA ALA A 54 7.57 4.58 4.70
C ALA A 54 7.12 5.69 5.66
N ASN A 55 6.13 5.41 6.51
CA ASN A 55 5.63 6.29 7.57
C ASN A 55 6.45 6.23 8.87
N ALA A 56 7.48 5.38 8.96
CA ALA A 56 8.35 5.33 10.13
C ALA A 56 9.07 6.67 10.32
N PRO A 57 9.40 7.06 11.56
CA PRO A 57 10.16 8.26 11.84
C PRO A 57 11.41 8.38 10.96
N LEU A 58 11.70 9.59 10.49
CA LEU A 58 12.88 9.86 9.68
C LEU A 58 14.16 9.78 10.54
N PRO A 59 15.31 9.42 9.96
CA PRO A 59 16.57 9.38 10.69
C PRO A 59 16.88 10.71 11.38
N PRO A 60 17.55 10.69 12.55
CA PRO A 60 18.06 11.90 13.19
C PRO A 60 18.91 12.73 12.22
N GLY A 61 18.79 14.06 12.29
CA GLY A 61 19.51 14.96 11.40
C GLY A 61 18.83 15.20 10.04
N THR A 62 17.69 14.55 9.76
CA THR A 62 16.91 14.87 8.56
C THR A 62 16.40 16.31 8.62
N THR A 63 16.75 17.13 7.63
CA THR A 63 16.33 18.53 7.58
C THR A 63 14.84 18.67 7.25
N ALA A 64 14.26 19.84 7.53
CA ALA A 64 12.88 20.12 7.14
C ALA A 64 12.65 20.01 5.62
N CYS A 65 13.66 20.35 4.80
CA CYS A 65 13.57 20.19 3.36
C CYS A 65 13.52 18.72 2.96
N GLN A 66 14.47 17.92 3.47
CA GLN A 66 14.47 16.48 3.23
C GLN A 66 13.15 15.85 3.69
N ALA A 67 12.63 16.22 4.86
CA ALA A 67 11.35 15.71 5.36
C ALA A 67 10.14 16.05 4.46
N ARG A 68 10.17 17.18 3.73
CA ARG A 68 9.15 17.47 2.70
C ARG A 68 9.31 16.55 1.50
N TRP A 69 10.53 16.36 1.03
CA TRP A 69 10.83 15.44 -0.08
C TRP A 69 10.49 13.98 0.26
N HIS A 70 10.78 13.51 1.48
CA HIS A 70 10.38 12.17 1.93
C HIS A 70 8.86 11.97 1.85
N ARG A 71 8.06 12.96 2.29
CA ARG A 71 6.60 12.91 2.20
C ARG A 71 6.10 12.90 0.76
N TYR A 72 6.67 13.76 -0.09
CA TYR A 72 6.34 13.81 -1.51
C TYR A 72 6.65 12.49 -2.23
N LEU A 73 7.84 11.94 -2.02
CA LEU A 73 8.25 10.68 -2.66
C LEU A 73 7.41 9.49 -2.18
N ALA A 74 7.06 9.43 -0.90
CA ALA A 74 6.15 8.41 -0.37
C ALA A 74 4.74 8.52 -0.99
N SER A 75 4.23 9.75 -1.14
CA SER A 75 2.97 10.02 -1.85
C SER A 75 3.04 9.57 -3.30
N ALA A 76 4.07 10.00 -4.04
CA ALA A 76 4.25 9.64 -5.46
C ALA A 76 4.29 8.12 -5.66
N ALA A 77 5.04 7.40 -4.83
CA ALA A 77 5.10 5.94 -4.89
C ALA A 77 3.74 5.27 -4.59
N CYS A 78 2.89 5.87 -3.74
CA CYS A 78 1.52 5.40 -3.55
C CYS A 78 0.70 5.54 -4.83
N PHE A 79 0.72 6.73 -5.46
CA PHE A 79 -0.01 6.97 -6.71
C PHE A 79 0.52 6.14 -7.89
N ASP A 80 1.81 5.79 -7.90
CA ASP A 80 2.42 4.97 -8.95
C ASP A 80 1.72 3.61 -9.12
N GLN A 81 1.16 3.05 -8.04
CA GLN A 81 0.43 1.77 -8.07
C GLN A 81 -0.89 1.84 -8.82
N TYR A 82 -1.42 3.05 -8.99
CA TYR A 82 -2.71 3.30 -9.60
C TYR A 82 -2.59 3.88 -11.01
N ARG A 83 -1.37 3.99 -11.55
CA ARG A 83 -1.16 4.43 -12.93
C ARG A 83 -1.70 3.39 -13.90
N VAL A 84 -2.41 3.86 -14.92
CA VAL A 84 -2.87 3.04 -16.04
C VAL A 84 -2.00 3.28 -17.28
N VAL A 85 -2.10 2.36 -18.24
CA VAL A 85 -1.44 2.51 -19.54
C VAL A 85 -1.87 3.84 -20.17
N ARG A 86 -0.91 4.55 -20.81
CA ARG A 86 -1.05 5.92 -21.35
C ARG A 86 -1.12 7.05 -20.31
N GLY A 87 -0.72 6.81 -19.06
CA GLY A 87 -0.41 7.87 -18.09
C GLY A 87 -1.59 8.41 -17.29
N GLY A 88 -2.78 7.80 -17.39
CA GLY A 88 -3.88 8.11 -16.49
C GLY A 88 -3.65 7.57 -15.07
N LEU A 89 -4.46 8.04 -14.11
CA LEU A 89 -4.56 7.48 -12.77
C LEU A 89 -5.98 6.93 -12.55
N LYS A 90 -6.08 5.77 -11.88
CA LYS A 90 -7.36 5.27 -11.39
C LYS A 90 -7.93 6.24 -10.33
N PRO A 91 -9.22 6.60 -10.38
CA PRO A 91 -9.80 7.57 -9.44
C PRO A 91 -9.74 7.12 -7.98
N GLU A 92 -9.73 5.80 -7.72
CA GLU A 92 -9.60 5.23 -6.38
C GLU A 92 -8.26 5.60 -5.71
N ALA A 93 -7.25 6.00 -6.49
CA ALA A 93 -5.97 6.47 -5.95
C ALA A 93 -6.17 7.63 -4.95
N PHE A 94 -7.05 8.58 -5.25
CA PHE A 94 -7.33 9.73 -4.40
C PHE A 94 -8.10 9.39 -3.12
N GLN A 95 -8.67 8.18 -3.04
CA GLN A 95 -9.30 7.66 -1.81
C GLN A 95 -8.28 6.90 -0.93
N ARG A 96 -7.14 6.51 -1.50
CA ARG A 96 -6.15 5.62 -0.89
C ARG A 96 -4.83 6.31 -0.57
N CYS A 97 -4.48 7.32 -1.34
CA CYS A 97 -3.22 8.05 -1.26
C CYS A 97 -3.50 9.51 -0.90
N THR A 98 -2.62 10.08 -0.07
CA THR A 98 -2.64 11.51 0.23
C THR A 98 -1.85 12.24 -0.84
N GLU A 99 -2.49 13.17 -1.55
CA GLU A 99 -1.77 14.07 -2.45
C GLU A 99 -0.85 15.00 -1.66
N VAL A 100 0.44 15.00 -2.01
CA VAL A 100 1.43 15.91 -1.45
C VAL A 100 2.00 16.74 -2.60
N PRO A 101 1.91 18.08 -2.54
CA PRO A 101 2.53 18.94 -3.55
C PRO A 101 4.04 18.71 -3.63
N GLN A 102 4.59 18.83 -4.83
CA GLN A 102 6.04 18.78 -5.01
C GLN A 102 6.70 19.93 -4.25
N PRO A 103 7.67 19.66 -3.37
CA PRO A 103 8.36 20.69 -2.63
C PRO A 103 9.44 21.37 -3.49
N GLU A 104 9.82 22.58 -3.08
CA GLU A 104 10.99 23.25 -3.65
C GLU A 104 12.28 22.43 -3.46
N PRO A 105 13.25 22.54 -4.37
CA PRO A 105 14.57 21.94 -4.22
C PRO A 105 15.22 22.32 -2.88
N CYS A 106 16.00 21.39 -2.31
CA CYS A 106 16.81 21.73 -1.15
C CYS A 106 17.99 22.59 -1.57
N SER A 107 18.12 23.76 -0.93
CA SER A 107 19.24 24.70 -1.07
C SER A 107 20.38 24.37 -0.13
#